data_AF-A0A660UXB8-F1
#
_entry.id   AF-A0A660UXB8-F1
#
_cell.length_a   1.000
_cell.length_b   1.000
_cell.length_c   1.000
_cell.angle_alpha   90.00
_cell.angle_beta   90.00
_cell.angle_gamma   90.00
#
_symmetry.space_group_name_H-M   'P 1'
#
loop_
_entity.id
_entity.type
_entity.pdbx_description
1 polymer ?
#
loop_
_entity_poly.entity_id
_entity_poly.type
_entity_poly.pdbx_seq_one_letter_code
_entity_poly.pdbx_strand_id
1 'polypeptide(L)'
;MASNDLGNLGSKESAPVTYTWRFIDNLSGLAVWVILLIVFILFRENWTPKAFLILLPMFVVNILWIGVKKATGMPSSAAGMFDVMFNSFTIGMATVWLVSHKFAGLNRFVIFLLSLIVMVLVYALGIFSFSGLEFTSEAIVVTIFFCIVTAATFLAFALTGWRCRRRYTALRFMLWLALWCPVLCLTAMLAYALTVFIIMIVIMGRSFPMEAIIQIPLVGLLIGGILYLLLLPYMILVLNSDLFRRRFYGCFRLKGMSAPAVAETEDFSGERATDLI
;
A
#
# COMPACT_ATOMS: atom_id res chain seq x y z
N MET A 1 9.82 15.83 -31.18
CA MET A 1 10.93 15.03 -30.61
C MET A 1 11.05 15.38 -29.15
N ALA A 2 10.92 14.41 -28.25
CA ALA A 2 11.17 14.63 -26.82
C ALA A 2 12.67 14.45 -26.56
N SER A 3 13.31 15.48 -25.99
CA SER A 3 14.70 15.47 -25.54
C SER A 3 14.67 15.37 -24.01
N ASN A 4 15.51 14.50 -23.44
CA ASN A 4 15.64 14.35 -21.99
C ASN A 4 17.12 14.46 -21.62
N ASP A 5 17.44 15.39 -20.72
CA ASP A 5 18.80 15.64 -20.26
C ASP A 5 19.22 14.52 -19.29
N LEU A 6 20.27 13.78 -19.66
CA LEU A 6 20.82 12.66 -18.87
C LEU A 6 21.72 13.16 -17.72
N GLY A 7 21.84 14.47 -17.51
CA GLY A 7 22.65 15.05 -16.45
C GLY A 7 24.15 14.78 -16.64
N ASN A 8 24.88 14.56 -15.56
CA ASN A 8 26.35 14.43 -15.57
C ASN A 8 26.88 13.11 -16.17
N LEU A 9 26.03 12.29 -16.77
CA LEU A 9 26.40 10.98 -17.33
C LEU A 9 26.94 11.07 -18.78
N GLY A 10 26.96 12.25 -19.39
CA GLY A 10 27.47 12.48 -20.75
C GLY A 10 28.66 13.44 -20.80
N SER A 11 29.64 13.15 -21.66
CA SER A 11 30.66 14.13 -22.04
C SER A 11 30.00 15.33 -22.73
N LYS A 12 30.27 16.55 -22.24
CA LYS A 12 29.67 17.78 -22.75
C LYS A 12 30.00 18.10 -24.21
N GLU A 13 30.92 17.37 -24.84
CA GLU A 13 31.46 17.63 -26.18
C GLU A 13 31.26 16.47 -27.18
N SER A 14 30.52 15.41 -26.84
CA SER A 14 30.27 14.30 -27.77
C SER A 14 29.05 14.50 -28.66
N ALA A 15 29.08 13.92 -29.86
CA ALA A 15 27.93 13.83 -30.77
C ALA A 15 26.69 13.27 -30.05
N PRO A 16 25.48 13.76 -30.36
CA PRO A 16 24.26 13.39 -29.65
C PRO A 16 24.03 11.88 -29.70
N VAL A 17 24.01 11.23 -28.53
CA VAL A 17 23.65 9.81 -28.41
C VAL A 17 22.15 9.69 -28.66
N THR A 18 21.79 9.20 -29.84
CA THR A 18 20.39 8.93 -30.16
C THR A 18 19.97 7.65 -29.44
N TYR A 19 19.28 7.81 -28.30
CA TYR A 19 18.63 6.69 -27.63
C TYR A 19 17.31 6.38 -28.34
N THR A 20 17.22 5.20 -28.96
CA THR A 20 15.99 4.70 -29.55
C THR A 20 15.08 4.20 -28.43
N TRP A 21 14.18 5.09 -27.97
CA TRP A 21 13.14 4.76 -27.00
C TRP A 21 12.34 3.55 -27.48
N ARG A 22 12.53 2.38 -26.88
CA ARG A 22 11.71 1.21 -27.17
C ARG A 22 10.43 1.35 -26.36
N PHE A 23 9.28 1.21 -27.03
CA PHE A 23 7.97 1.25 -26.36
C PHE A 23 7.87 0.23 -25.22
N ILE A 24 8.62 -0.88 -25.33
CA ILE A 24 8.76 -1.94 -24.31
C ILE A 24 9.31 -1.38 -22.98
N ASP A 25 10.17 -0.37 -23.00
CA ASP A 25 10.74 0.20 -21.78
C ASP A 25 9.67 1.00 -21.01
N ASN A 26 8.67 1.57 -21.71
CA ASN A 26 7.49 2.20 -21.12
C ASN A 26 6.42 1.19 -20.68
N LEU A 27 6.46 -0.06 -21.18
CA LEU A 27 5.57 -1.13 -20.72
C LEU A 27 5.90 -1.56 -19.28
N SER A 28 7.12 -1.31 -18.81
CA SER A 28 7.54 -1.69 -17.46
C SER A 28 6.65 -1.07 -16.37
N GLY A 29 6.25 0.19 -16.56
CA GLY A 29 5.32 0.88 -15.68
C GLY A 29 3.90 0.32 -15.76
N LEU A 30 3.48 -0.19 -16.93
CA LEU A 30 2.12 -0.69 -17.21
C LEU A 30 1.81 -2.03 -16.52
N ALA A 31 2.82 -2.87 -16.27
CA ALA A 31 2.60 -4.20 -15.68
C ALA A 31 1.85 -4.14 -14.33
N VAL A 32 2.16 -3.14 -13.50
CA VAL A 32 1.48 -2.96 -12.21
C VAL A 32 0.01 -2.56 -12.40
N TRP A 33 -0.30 -1.81 -13.45
CA TRP A 33 -1.68 -1.43 -13.81
C TRP A 33 -2.48 -2.60 -14.35
N VAL A 34 -1.84 -3.57 -15.01
CA VAL A 34 -2.50 -4.79 -15.49
C VAL A 34 -3.13 -5.54 -14.31
N ILE A 35 -2.48 -5.59 -13.14
CA ILE A 35 -3.06 -6.23 -11.95
C ILE A 35 -4.37 -5.54 -11.55
N LEU A 36 -4.35 -4.22 -11.50
CA LEU A 36 -5.53 -3.42 -11.14
C LEU A 36 -6.66 -3.66 -12.15
N LEU A 37 -6.36 -3.71 -13.45
CA LEU A 37 -7.32 -4.07 -14.50
C LEU A 37 -7.85 -5.49 -14.35
N ILE A 38 -6.99 -6.47 -14.08
CA ILE A 38 -7.39 -7.87 -13.83
C ILE A 38 -8.36 -7.92 -12.65
N VAL A 39 -8.10 -7.20 -11.56
CA VAL A 39 -8.98 -7.17 -10.37
C VAL A 39 -10.32 -6.51 -10.68
N PHE A 40 -10.36 -5.52 -11.58
CA PHE A 40 -11.63 -4.97 -12.08
C PHE A 40 -12.39 -5.99 -12.94
N ILE A 41 -11.71 -6.69 -13.85
CA ILE A 41 -12.33 -7.63 -14.78
C ILE A 41 -12.81 -8.90 -14.07
N LEU A 42 -11.99 -9.46 -13.17
CA LEU A 42 -12.22 -10.74 -12.50
C LEU A 42 -13.38 -10.69 -11.51
N PHE A 43 -13.56 -9.56 -10.81
CA PHE A 43 -14.61 -9.41 -9.80
C PHE A 43 -15.74 -8.55 -10.33
N ARG A 44 -16.83 -9.20 -10.74
CA ARG A 44 -18.05 -8.52 -11.24
C ARG A 44 -18.62 -7.53 -10.23
N GLU A 45 -18.38 -7.74 -8.93
CA GLU A 45 -18.75 -6.85 -7.84
C GLU A 45 -18.03 -5.48 -7.91
N ASN A 46 -16.95 -5.37 -8.69
CA ASN A 46 -16.19 -4.14 -8.92
C ASN A 46 -16.62 -3.39 -10.19
N TRP A 47 -17.61 -3.87 -10.96
CA TRP A 47 -18.10 -3.20 -12.17
C TRP A 47 -19.04 -2.02 -11.91
N THR A 48 -19.07 -1.53 -10.67
CA THR A 48 -19.92 -0.40 -10.29
C THR A 48 -19.16 0.92 -10.44
N PRO A 49 -19.81 2.02 -10.87
CA PRO A 49 -19.18 3.34 -10.93
C PRO A 49 -18.52 3.76 -9.61
N LYS A 50 -19.08 3.31 -8.47
CA LYS A 50 -18.55 3.56 -7.13
C LYS A 50 -17.19 2.90 -6.89
N ALA A 51 -16.90 1.77 -7.53
CA ALA A 51 -15.60 1.08 -7.38
C ALA A 51 -14.47 1.87 -8.05
N PHE A 52 -14.75 2.57 -9.16
CA PHE A 52 -13.78 3.45 -9.84
C PHE A 52 -13.32 4.62 -8.97
N LEU A 53 -14.07 4.98 -7.91
CA LEU A 53 -13.64 6.01 -6.96
C LEU A 53 -12.31 5.67 -6.27
N ILE A 54 -11.87 4.40 -6.26
CA ILE A 54 -10.56 4.01 -5.74
C ILE A 54 -9.39 4.62 -6.53
N LEU A 55 -9.64 5.05 -7.77
CA LEU A 55 -8.63 5.74 -8.58
C LEU A 55 -8.35 7.15 -8.04
N LEU A 56 -9.33 7.80 -7.39
CA LEU A 56 -9.16 9.15 -6.85
C LEU A 56 -8.04 9.25 -5.79
N PRO A 57 -8.02 8.44 -4.71
CA PRO A 57 -6.90 8.49 -3.76
C PRO A 57 -5.58 8.10 -4.42
N MET A 58 -5.58 7.20 -5.40
CA MET A 58 -4.39 6.85 -6.15
C MET A 58 -3.82 8.03 -6.94
N PHE A 59 -4.66 8.82 -7.61
CA PHE A 59 -4.22 10.05 -8.30
C PHE A 59 -3.68 11.09 -7.32
N VAL A 60 -4.37 11.31 -6.19
CA VAL A 60 -3.91 12.24 -5.15
C VAL A 60 -2.52 11.85 -4.65
N VAL A 61 -2.33 10.57 -4.35
CA VAL A 61 -1.07 10.02 -3.86
C VAL A 61 0.06 10.17 -4.89
N ASN A 62 -0.22 9.93 -6.18
CA ASN A 62 0.75 10.16 -7.26
C ASN A 62 1.15 11.63 -7.41
N ILE A 63 0.20 12.57 -7.30
CA ILE A 63 0.48 14.01 -7.36
C ILE A 63 1.38 14.43 -6.19
N LEU A 64 1.09 13.95 -4.97
CA LEU A 64 1.91 14.21 -3.79
C LEU A 64 3.36 13.72 -4.01
N TRP A 65 3.53 12.53 -4.57
CA TRP A 65 4.84 11.97 -4.85
C TRP A 65 5.63 12.75 -5.90
N ILE A 66 4.99 13.21 -6.97
CA ILE A 66 5.63 14.10 -7.95
C ILE A 66 6.12 15.38 -7.25
N GLY A 67 5.33 15.94 -6.32
CA GLY A 67 5.74 17.07 -5.49
C GLY A 67 6.98 16.77 -4.65
N VAL A 68 7.02 15.61 -3.97
CA VAL A 68 8.15 15.16 -3.15
C VAL A 68 9.42 15.00 -4.00
N LYS A 69 9.33 14.35 -5.17
CA LYS A 69 10.47 14.18 -6.08
C LYS A 69 11.08 15.52 -6.50
N LYS A 70 10.22 16.50 -6.83
CA LYS A 70 10.65 17.85 -7.19
C LYS A 70 11.28 18.60 -6.02
N ALA A 71 10.72 18.48 -4.81
CA ALA A 71 11.21 19.18 -3.63
C ALA A 71 12.55 18.64 -3.12
N THR A 72 12.80 17.34 -3.29
CA THR A 72 14.00 16.65 -2.79
C THR A 72 15.18 16.66 -3.74
N GLY A 73 14.97 16.98 -5.03
CA GLY A 73 16.04 16.98 -6.04
C GLY A 73 16.71 15.62 -6.22
N MET A 74 15.96 14.54 -6.01
CA MET A 74 16.48 13.17 -5.94
C MET A 74 17.19 12.74 -7.25
N PRO A 75 18.35 12.07 -7.18
CA PRO A 75 19.02 11.50 -8.35
C PRO A 75 18.11 10.52 -9.11
N SER A 76 18.25 10.48 -10.43
CA SER A 76 17.37 9.69 -11.32
C SER A 76 17.37 8.18 -11.01
N SER A 77 18.51 7.61 -10.61
CA SER A 77 18.61 6.19 -10.23
C SER A 77 17.81 5.85 -8.97
N ALA A 78 17.96 6.65 -7.91
CA ALA A 78 17.20 6.49 -6.67
C ALA A 78 15.71 6.75 -6.91
N ALA A 79 15.37 7.78 -7.69
CA ALA A 79 13.99 8.14 -7.99
C ALA A 79 13.24 7.00 -8.70
N GLY A 80 13.88 6.27 -9.61
CA GLY A 80 13.28 5.13 -10.30
C GLY A 80 12.88 3.99 -9.36
N MET A 81 13.75 3.64 -8.40
CA MET A 81 13.43 2.57 -7.44
C MET A 81 12.33 2.97 -6.45
N PHE A 82 12.37 4.22 -5.97
CA PHE A 82 11.30 4.74 -5.14
C PHE A 82 9.98 4.88 -5.91
N ASP A 83 10.01 5.20 -7.21
CA ASP A 83 8.83 5.20 -8.07
C ASP A 83 8.16 3.82 -8.12
N VAL A 84 8.93 2.75 -8.29
CA VAL A 84 8.39 1.38 -8.27
C VAL A 84 7.77 1.07 -6.92
N MET A 85 8.50 1.32 -5.83
CA MET A 85 8.02 1.08 -4.48
C MET A 85 6.70 1.80 -4.19
N PHE A 86 6.64 3.09 -4.55
CA PHE A 86 5.49 3.94 -4.29
C PHE A 86 4.27 3.56 -5.14
N ASN A 87 4.48 3.30 -6.44
CA ASN A 87 3.41 2.85 -7.32
C ASN A 87 2.88 1.48 -6.90
N SER A 88 3.75 0.53 -6.57
CA SER A 88 3.36 -0.78 -6.06
C SER A 88 2.61 -0.69 -4.74
N PHE A 89 3.01 0.19 -3.83
CA PHE A 89 2.27 0.42 -2.58
C PHE A 89 0.86 0.95 -2.85
N THR A 90 0.76 1.97 -3.71
CA THR A 90 -0.50 2.66 -4.05
C THR A 90 -1.47 1.72 -4.77
N ILE A 91 -0.99 1.00 -5.78
CA ILE A 91 -1.78 0.02 -6.55
C ILE A 91 -2.11 -1.19 -5.68
N GLY A 92 -1.18 -1.64 -4.83
CA GLY A 92 -1.41 -2.73 -3.89
C GLY A 92 -2.52 -2.39 -2.90
N MET A 93 -2.49 -1.19 -2.32
CA MET A 93 -3.54 -0.71 -1.42
C MET A 93 -4.90 -0.64 -2.14
N ALA A 94 -4.93 -0.09 -3.36
CA ALA A 94 -6.16 -0.08 -4.17
C ALA A 94 -6.70 -1.50 -4.42
N THR A 95 -5.81 -2.44 -4.78
CA THR A 95 -6.14 -3.85 -5.00
C THR A 95 -6.70 -4.52 -3.74
N VAL A 96 -6.07 -4.31 -2.58
CA VAL A 96 -6.55 -4.83 -1.29
C VAL A 96 -7.97 -4.32 -1.00
N TRP A 97 -8.26 -3.04 -1.24
CA TRP A 97 -9.61 -2.49 -1.07
C TRP A 97 -10.63 -3.04 -2.09
N LEU A 98 -10.22 -3.30 -3.33
CA LEU A 98 -11.09 -3.91 -4.34
C LEU A 98 -11.44 -5.37 -3.98
N VAL A 99 -10.48 -6.12 -3.44
CA VAL A 99 -10.67 -7.54 -3.06
C VAL A 99 -11.32 -7.69 -1.67
N SER A 100 -11.34 -6.61 -0.86
CA SER A 100 -11.82 -6.64 0.52
C SER A 100 -13.24 -7.16 0.74
N HIS A 101 -14.10 -7.19 -0.29
CA HIS A 101 -15.42 -7.80 -0.20
C HIS A 101 -15.36 -9.32 0.06
N LYS A 102 -14.34 -10.03 -0.46
CA LYS A 102 -14.11 -11.46 -0.17
C LYS A 102 -13.57 -11.71 1.24
N PHE A 103 -13.11 -10.66 1.93
CA PHE A 103 -12.61 -10.75 3.30
C PHE A 103 -13.73 -10.72 4.34
N ALA A 104 -14.95 -10.37 3.93
CA ALA A 104 -16.12 -10.38 4.78
C ALA A 104 -16.42 -11.81 5.25
N GLY A 105 -16.07 -12.12 6.51
CA GLY A 105 -16.29 -13.43 7.14
C GLY A 105 -15.00 -14.16 7.54
N LEU A 106 -13.86 -13.83 6.95
CA LEU A 106 -12.58 -14.46 7.29
C LEU A 106 -12.09 -14.07 8.70
N ASN A 107 -11.17 -14.86 9.25
CA ASN A 107 -10.47 -14.51 10.48
C ASN A 107 -9.53 -13.32 10.24
N ARG A 108 -9.37 -12.44 11.23
CA ARG A 108 -8.56 -11.22 11.12
C ARG A 108 -7.11 -11.49 10.71
N PHE A 109 -6.55 -12.58 11.23
CA PHE A 109 -5.20 -13.01 10.88
C PHE A 109 -5.10 -13.42 9.40
N VAL A 110 -6.14 -14.07 8.86
CA VAL A 110 -6.20 -14.44 7.44
C VAL A 110 -6.33 -13.20 6.57
N ILE A 111 -7.17 -12.23 6.96
CA ILE A 111 -7.29 -10.94 6.24
C ILE A 111 -5.95 -10.21 6.19
N PHE A 112 -5.24 -10.17 7.32
CA PHE A 112 -3.90 -9.58 7.41
C PHE A 112 -2.91 -10.29 6.48
N LEU A 113 -2.83 -11.62 6.54
CA LEU A 113 -1.90 -12.40 5.72
C LEU A 113 -2.22 -12.27 4.22
N LEU A 114 -3.50 -12.33 3.85
CA LEU A 114 -3.93 -12.22 2.45
C LEU A 114 -3.66 -10.82 1.90
N SER A 115 -3.87 -9.77 2.71
CA SER A 115 -3.54 -8.39 2.30
C SER A 115 -2.02 -8.20 2.13
N LEU A 116 -1.20 -8.82 2.98
CA LEU A 116 0.26 -8.86 2.82
C LEU A 116 0.67 -9.56 1.52
N ILE A 117 0.10 -10.74 1.26
CA ILE A 117 0.39 -11.50 0.04
C ILE A 117 0.05 -10.67 -1.20
N VAL A 118 -1.10 -9.99 -1.22
CA VAL A 118 -1.49 -9.12 -2.34
C VAL A 118 -0.48 -7.99 -2.54
N MET A 119 -0.04 -7.31 -1.47
CA MET A 119 0.96 -6.25 -1.57
C MET A 119 2.31 -6.76 -2.08
N VAL A 120 2.76 -7.91 -1.59
CA VAL A 120 4.02 -8.53 -2.02
C VAL A 120 3.94 -8.95 -3.49
N LEU A 121 2.82 -9.52 -3.95
CA LEU A 121 2.64 -9.89 -5.35
C LEU A 121 2.65 -8.66 -6.28
N VAL A 122 1.97 -7.59 -5.88
CA VAL A 122 1.97 -6.33 -6.65
C VAL A 122 3.37 -5.71 -6.71
N TYR A 123 4.12 -5.77 -5.62
CA TYR A 123 5.51 -5.30 -5.59
C TYR A 123 6.46 -6.18 -6.40
N ALA A 124 6.36 -7.51 -6.26
CA ALA A 124 7.16 -8.47 -7.03
C ALA A 124 6.97 -8.27 -8.54
N LEU A 125 5.74 -8.03 -8.99
CA LEU A 125 5.46 -7.70 -10.38
C LEU A 125 6.01 -6.33 -10.78
N GLY A 126 5.95 -5.33 -9.92
CA GLY A 126 6.53 -4.02 -10.17
C GLY A 126 8.05 -4.05 -10.32
N ILE A 127 8.76 -4.74 -9.41
CA ILE A 127 10.22 -4.84 -9.46
C ILE A 127 10.69 -5.72 -10.60
N PHE A 128 10.00 -6.84 -10.87
CA PHE A 128 10.28 -7.69 -12.02
C PHE A 128 10.11 -6.91 -13.33
N SER A 129 9.11 -6.03 -13.39
CA SER A 129 8.89 -5.23 -14.58
C SER A 129 9.94 -4.13 -14.78
N PHE A 130 10.50 -3.58 -13.69
CA PHE A 130 11.48 -2.50 -13.73
C PHE A 130 12.93 -3.00 -13.89
N SER A 131 13.32 -4.03 -13.16
CA SER A 131 14.69 -4.56 -13.13
C SER A 131 14.87 -5.88 -13.90
N GLY A 132 13.78 -6.46 -14.44
CA GLY A 132 13.84 -7.78 -15.06
C GLY A 132 14.23 -8.86 -14.05
N LEU A 133 15.22 -9.68 -14.42
CA LEU A 133 15.80 -10.73 -13.56
C LEU A 133 17.08 -10.28 -12.83
N GLU A 134 17.50 -9.03 -13.00
CA GLU A 134 18.73 -8.51 -12.39
C GLU A 134 18.46 -7.92 -11.01
N PHE A 135 18.91 -8.61 -9.96
CA PHE A 135 18.81 -8.13 -8.59
C PHE A 135 20.05 -7.35 -8.20
N THR A 136 19.96 -6.03 -8.23
CA THR A 136 21.01 -5.14 -7.69
C THR A 136 20.96 -5.11 -6.16
N SER A 137 22.07 -4.77 -5.51
CA SER A 137 22.12 -4.60 -4.05
C SER A 137 21.12 -3.53 -3.57
N GLU A 138 20.94 -2.46 -4.35
CA GLU A 138 19.96 -1.40 -4.09
C GLU A 138 18.52 -1.94 -4.13
N ALA A 139 18.19 -2.78 -5.11
CA ALA A 139 16.87 -3.41 -5.23
C ALA A 139 16.54 -4.28 -4.00
N ILE A 140 17.52 -5.00 -3.45
CA ILE A 140 17.36 -5.79 -2.22
C ILE A 140 17.02 -4.89 -1.04
N VAL A 141 17.74 -3.77 -0.87
CA VAL A 141 17.49 -2.82 0.22
C VAL A 141 16.10 -2.20 0.11
N VAL A 142 15.70 -1.77 -1.09
CA VAL A 142 14.36 -1.21 -1.33
C VAL A 142 13.26 -2.26 -1.10
N THR A 143 13.51 -3.52 -1.45
CA THR A 143 12.60 -4.64 -1.20
C THR A 143 12.38 -4.87 0.29
N ILE A 144 13.46 -4.93 1.07
CA ILE A 144 13.38 -5.08 2.53
C ILE A 144 12.62 -3.90 3.13
N PHE A 145 12.92 -2.69 2.68
CA PHE A 145 12.24 -1.48 3.13
C PHE A 145 10.74 -1.50 2.82
N PHE A 146 10.35 -1.92 1.61
CA PHE A 146 8.94 -2.10 1.22
C PHE A 146 8.22 -3.11 2.11
N CYS A 147 8.84 -4.26 2.40
CA CYS A 147 8.28 -5.28 3.28
C CYS A 147 8.03 -4.73 4.69
N ILE A 148 8.98 -3.97 5.24
CA ILE A 148 8.86 -3.35 6.56
C ILE A 148 7.69 -2.34 6.57
N VAL A 149 7.64 -1.43 5.59
CA VAL A 149 6.59 -0.40 5.48
C VAL A 149 5.21 -1.05 5.33
N THR A 150 5.09 -2.08 4.52
CA THR A 150 3.84 -2.81 4.29
C THR A 150 3.39 -3.54 5.55
N ALA A 151 4.30 -4.24 6.23
CA ALA A 151 4.01 -4.91 7.50
C ALA A 151 3.57 -3.90 8.58
N ALA A 152 4.30 -2.78 8.70
CA ALA A 152 3.96 -1.70 9.62
C ALA A 152 2.56 -1.12 9.32
N THR A 153 2.20 -0.96 8.05
CA THR A 153 0.88 -0.47 7.61
C THR A 153 -0.23 -1.39 8.09
N PHE A 154 -0.14 -2.70 7.83
CA PHE A 154 -1.20 -3.62 8.23
C PHE A 154 -1.24 -3.87 9.74
N LEU A 155 -0.09 -3.83 10.43
CA LEU A 155 -0.05 -3.85 11.88
C LEU A 155 -0.73 -2.59 12.46
N ALA A 156 -0.49 -1.42 11.87
CA ALA A 156 -1.16 -0.18 12.27
C ALA A 156 -2.68 -0.31 12.12
N PHE A 157 -3.14 -0.87 11.00
CA PHE A 157 -4.55 -1.16 10.78
C PHE A 157 -5.12 -2.14 11.81
N ALA A 158 -4.43 -3.25 12.08
CA ALA A 158 -4.87 -4.26 13.03
C ALA A 158 -4.98 -3.71 14.46
N LEU A 159 -3.96 -2.97 14.92
CA LEU A 159 -3.92 -2.34 16.25
C LEU A 159 -4.99 -1.25 16.38
N THR A 160 -5.13 -0.41 15.36
CA THR A 160 -6.16 0.66 15.33
C THR A 160 -7.57 0.05 15.38
N GLY A 161 -7.83 -0.99 14.58
CA GLY A 161 -9.10 -1.71 14.56
C GLY A 161 -9.42 -2.42 15.87
N TRP A 162 -8.41 -3.01 16.52
CA TRP A 162 -8.57 -3.62 17.84
C TRP A 162 -8.91 -2.60 18.92
N ARG A 163 -8.22 -1.45 18.93
CA ARG A 163 -8.43 -0.39 19.94
C ARG A 163 -9.76 0.33 19.78
N CYS A 164 -10.24 0.52 18.56
CA CYS A 164 -11.48 1.24 18.26
C CYS A 164 -12.76 0.39 18.43
N ARG A 165 -12.64 -0.90 18.80
CA ARG A 165 -13.76 -1.86 18.83
C ARG A 165 -14.91 -1.50 19.79
N ARG A 166 -14.63 -0.79 20.90
CA ARG A 166 -15.64 -0.52 21.95
C ARG A 166 -16.48 0.74 21.71
N ARG A 167 -15.93 1.77 21.05
CA ARG A 167 -16.61 3.06 20.78
C ARG A 167 -16.11 3.63 19.45
N TYR A 168 -16.59 3.06 18.36
CA TYR A 168 -16.14 3.44 17.02
C TYR A 168 -16.62 4.85 16.67
N THR A 169 -15.67 5.70 16.27
CA THR A 169 -15.91 6.99 15.62
C THR A 169 -14.81 7.17 14.57
N ALA A 170 -15.18 7.65 13.38
CA ALA A 170 -14.25 7.80 12.25
C ALA A 170 -13.01 8.64 12.62
N LEU A 171 -13.21 9.74 13.36
CA LEU A 171 -12.12 10.59 13.83
C LEU A 171 -11.17 9.86 14.78
N ARG A 172 -11.68 9.07 15.74
CA ARG A 172 -10.80 8.29 16.63
C ARG A 172 -10.00 7.27 15.85
N PHE A 173 -10.61 6.61 14.87
CA PHE A 173 -9.89 5.67 14.01
C PHE A 173 -8.74 6.38 13.27
N MET A 174 -8.99 7.54 12.66
CA MET A 174 -7.95 8.31 11.98
C MET A 174 -6.83 8.76 12.90
N LEU A 175 -7.16 9.24 14.11
CA LEU A 175 -6.17 9.68 15.10
C LEU A 175 -5.32 8.52 15.63
N TRP A 176 -5.93 7.36 15.89
CA TRP A 176 -5.19 6.17 16.28
C TRP A 176 -4.30 5.65 15.15
N LEU A 177 -4.78 5.68 13.90
CA LEU A 177 -3.95 5.34 12.74
C LEU A 177 -2.77 6.30 12.60
N ALA A 178 -3.01 7.61 12.78
CA ALA A 178 -1.98 8.65 12.77
C ALA A 178 -0.92 8.46 13.86
N LEU A 179 -1.29 7.84 14.99
CA LEU A 179 -0.35 7.52 16.06
C LEU A 179 0.41 6.21 15.80
N TRP A 180 -0.29 5.15 15.36
CA TRP A 180 0.33 3.84 15.18
C TRP A 180 1.28 3.77 13.98
N CYS A 181 1.01 4.52 12.90
CA CYS A 181 1.93 4.60 11.75
C CYS A 181 3.35 5.07 12.14
N PRO A 182 3.56 6.25 12.75
CA PRO A 182 4.89 6.71 13.17
C PRO A 182 5.47 5.86 14.29
N VAL A 183 4.67 5.38 15.24
CA VAL A 183 5.17 4.49 16.29
C VAL A 183 5.74 3.21 15.70
N LEU A 184 5.01 2.54 14.79
CA LEU A 184 5.48 1.29 14.18
C LEU A 184 6.69 1.51 13.27
N CYS A 185 6.67 2.56 12.44
CA CYS A 185 7.83 2.91 11.60
C CYS A 185 9.07 3.23 12.44
N LEU A 186 8.92 3.97 13.54
CA LEU A 186 9.99 4.26 14.49
C LEU A 186 10.52 2.96 15.11
N THR A 187 9.65 2.09 15.61
CA THR A 187 10.07 0.82 16.21
C THR A 187 10.80 -0.08 15.21
N ALA A 188 10.35 -0.14 13.96
CA ALA A 188 11.00 -0.92 12.92
C ALA A 188 12.38 -0.37 12.57
N MET A 189 12.51 0.96 12.47
CA MET A 189 13.80 1.61 12.22
C MET A 189 14.79 1.44 13.38
N LEU A 190 14.32 1.54 14.62
CA LEU A 190 15.15 1.30 15.79
C LEU A 190 15.60 -0.17 15.87
N ALA A 191 14.71 -1.12 15.55
CA ALA A 191 15.07 -2.54 15.48
C ALA A 191 16.12 -2.82 14.39
N TYR A 192 15.96 -2.21 13.20
CA TYR A 192 16.95 -2.29 12.14
C TYR A 192 18.30 -1.71 12.56
N ALA A 193 18.29 -0.50 13.13
CA ALA A 193 19.50 0.15 13.61
C ALA A 193 20.21 -0.64 14.72
N LEU A 194 19.46 -1.22 15.67
CA LEU A 194 20.01 -2.09 16.70
C LEU A 194 20.69 -3.31 16.09
N THR A 195 20.07 -3.92 15.07
CA THR A 195 20.63 -5.08 14.37
C THR A 195 21.95 -4.71 13.68
N VAL A 196 21.98 -3.58 12.97
CA VAL A 196 23.20 -3.07 12.31
C VAL A 196 24.28 -2.71 13.33
N PHE A 197 23.91 -2.09 14.45
CA PHE A 197 24.80 -1.73 15.54
C PHE A 197 25.49 -2.96 16.14
N ILE A 198 24.71 -4.02 16.43
CA ILE A 198 25.25 -5.29 16.93
C ILE A 198 26.23 -5.89 15.91
N ILE A 199 25.86 -5.91 14.62
CA ILE A 199 26.74 -6.42 13.56
C ILE A 199 28.05 -5.62 13.47
N MET A 200 27.99 -4.28 13.50
CA MET A 200 29.20 -3.44 13.37
C MET A 200 30.16 -3.62 14.55
N ILE A 201 29.65 -3.69 15.77
CA ILE A 201 30.49 -3.84 16.97
C ILE A 201 31.04 -5.26 17.07
N VAL A 202 30.18 -6.28 16.93
CA VAL A 202 30.54 -7.67 17.20
C VAL A 202 31.38 -8.26 16.05
N ILE A 203 31.03 -7.96 14.80
CA ILE A 203 31.68 -8.59 13.64
C ILE A 203 32.81 -7.72 13.09
N MET A 204 32.60 -6.41 12.97
CA MET A 204 33.56 -5.51 12.31
C MET A 204 34.47 -4.76 13.28
N GLY A 205 34.19 -4.79 14.58
CA GLY A 205 34.95 -4.04 15.59
C GLY A 205 34.93 -2.52 15.36
N ARG A 206 33.93 -2.00 14.62
CA ARG A 206 33.83 -0.57 14.29
C ARG A 206 32.91 0.15 15.26
N SER A 207 33.27 1.38 15.59
CA SER A 207 32.42 2.28 16.37
C SER A 207 31.24 2.78 15.52
N PHE A 208 30.08 2.87 16.16
CA PHE A 208 28.87 3.40 15.52
C PHE A 208 28.91 4.93 15.53
N PRO A 209 28.63 5.60 14.40
CA PRO A 209 28.61 7.06 14.36
C PRO A 209 27.50 7.60 15.26
N MET A 210 27.86 8.43 16.25
CA MET A 210 26.90 9.01 17.19
C MET A 210 25.82 9.87 16.49
N GLU A 211 26.13 10.44 15.33
CA GLU A 211 25.19 11.22 14.52
C GLU A 211 23.97 10.39 14.07
N ALA A 212 24.17 9.09 13.82
CA ALA A 212 23.10 8.21 13.38
C ALA A 212 22.03 7.99 14.49
N ILE A 213 22.41 8.11 15.76
CA ILE A 213 21.50 7.90 16.91
C ILE A 213 20.33 8.89 16.88
N ILE A 214 20.57 10.13 16.45
CA ILE A 214 19.53 11.18 16.38
C ILE A 214 18.82 11.14 15.02
N GLN A 215 19.53 10.83 13.94
CA GLN A 215 18.97 10.82 12.59
C GLN A 215 17.99 9.66 12.36
N ILE A 216 18.28 8.45 12.87
CA ILE A 216 17.43 7.27 12.71
C ILE A 216 16.00 7.48 13.21
N PRO A 217 15.77 7.94 14.47
CA PRO A 217 14.41 8.14 14.95
C PRO A 217 13.68 9.26 14.20
N LEU A 218 14.39 10.32 13.79
CA LEU A 218 13.83 11.40 12.98
C LEU A 218 13.33 10.86 11.63
N VAL A 219 14.15 10.07 10.94
CA VAL A 219 13.80 9.42 9.67
C VAL A 219 12.62 8.47 9.85
N GLY A 220 12.60 7.68 10.91
CA GLY A 220 11.47 6.78 11.23
C GLY A 220 10.15 7.53 11.43
N LEU A 221 10.17 8.65 12.15
CA LEU A 221 9.00 9.51 12.35
C LEU A 221 8.55 10.16 11.04
N LEU A 222 9.49 10.66 10.23
CA LEU A 222 9.19 11.25 8.92
C LEU A 222 8.53 10.22 7.99
N ILE A 223 9.09 9.01 7.90
CA ILE A 223 8.53 7.93 7.09
C ILE A 223 7.13 7.56 7.56
N GLY A 224 6.91 7.45 8.87
CA GLY A 224 5.58 7.16 9.40
C GLY A 224 4.56 8.27 9.15
N GLY A 225 4.99 9.54 9.19
CA GLY A 225 4.18 10.69 8.80
C GLY A 225 3.81 10.67 7.32
N ILE A 226 4.78 10.43 6.44
CA ILE A 226 4.55 10.26 5.00
C ILE A 226 3.59 9.10 4.76
N LEU A 227 3.82 7.94 5.39
CA LEU A 227 2.95 6.78 5.27
C LEU A 227 1.51 7.09 5.68
N TYR A 228 1.31 7.82 6.77
CA TYR A 228 -0.02 8.27 7.17
C TYR A 228 -0.67 9.18 6.12
N LEU A 229 0.09 10.15 5.58
CA LEU A 229 -0.39 11.02 4.50
C LEU A 229 -0.77 10.23 3.24
N LEU A 230 -0.07 9.14 2.94
CA LEU A 230 -0.41 8.25 1.81
C LEU A 230 -1.68 7.46 2.05
N LEU A 231 -1.93 7.03 3.28
CA LEU A 231 -3.13 6.29 3.65
C LEU A 231 -4.37 7.19 3.76
N LEU A 232 -4.17 8.47 4.09
CA LEU A 232 -5.25 9.42 4.38
C LEU A 232 -6.28 9.55 3.23
N PRO A 233 -5.90 9.72 1.96
CA PRO A 233 -6.85 9.75 0.84
C PRO A 233 -7.71 8.48 0.76
N TYR A 234 -7.11 7.30 0.96
CA TYR A 234 -7.84 6.03 0.97
C TYR A 234 -8.82 5.97 2.14
N MET A 235 -8.42 6.40 3.32
CA MET A 235 -9.28 6.41 4.50
C MET A 235 -10.46 7.36 4.36
N ILE A 236 -10.25 8.55 3.80
CA ILE A 236 -11.33 9.50 3.49
C ILE A 236 -12.33 8.86 2.53
N LEU A 237 -11.85 8.22 1.46
CA LEU A 237 -12.72 7.52 0.51
C LEU A 237 -13.52 6.41 1.18
N VAL A 238 -12.85 5.58 1.99
CA VAL A 238 -13.47 4.43 2.68
C VAL A 238 -14.58 4.85 3.62
N LEU A 239 -14.45 6.02 4.26
CA LEU A 239 -15.43 6.52 5.21
C LEU A 239 -16.60 7.26 4.55
N ASN A 240 -16.38 7.89 3.39
CA ASN A 240 -17.40 8.64 2.66
C ASN A 240 -18.22 7.79 1.67
N SER A 241 -17.66 6.69 1.16
CA SER A 241 -18.36 5.82 0.20
C SER A 241 -19.04 4.65 0.89
N ASP A 242 -20.35 4.47 0.68
CA ASP A 242 -21.11 3.35 1.25
C ASP A 242 -20.53 1.97 0.89
N LEU A 243 -20.02 1.81 -0.33
CA LEU A 243 -19.47 0.55 -0.82
C LEU A 243 -18.22 0.17 -0.01
N PHE A 244 -17.25 1.07 0.07
CA PHE A 244 -15.99 0.83 0.79
C PHE A 244 -16.20 0.81 2.29
N ARG A 245 -17.15 1.59 2.81
CA ARG A 245 -17.54 1.59 4.22
C ARG A 245 -18.07 0.23 4.66
N ARG A 246 -18.94 -0.40 3.87
CA ARG A 246 -19.42 -1.77 4.15
C ARG A 246 -18.28 -2.79 4.17
N ARG A 247 -17.36 -2.71 3.19
CA ARG A 247 -16.19 -3.60 3.11
C ARG A 247 -15.25 -3.42 4.30
N PHE A 248 -15.01 -2.18 4.71
CA PHE A 248 -14.22 -1.84 5.90
C PHE A 248 -14.81 -2.42 7.17
N TYR A 249 -16.11 -2.22 7.41
CA TYR A 249 -16.77 -2.78 8.59
C TYR A 249 -16.76 -4.31 8.59
N GLY A 250 -16.91 -4.94 7.43
CA GLY A 250 -16.76 -6.39 7.26
C GLY A 250 -15.36 -6.89 7.65
N CYS A 251 -14.31 -6.18 7.24
CA CYS A 251 -12.92 -6.54 7.56
C CYS A 251 -12.61 -6.42 9.06
N PHE A 252 -13.08 -5.35 9.72
CA PHE A 252 -12.76 -5.10 11.13
C PHE A 252 -13.77 -5.68 12.14
N ARG A 253 -14.92 -6.19 11.65
CA ARG A 253 -16.05 -6.68 12.47
C ARG A 253 -16.47 -5.63 13.52
N LEU A 254 -16.60 -4.38 13.12
CA LEU A 254 -17.03 -3.29 14.00
C LEU A 254 -18.55 -3.38 14.19
N LYS A 255 -19.00 -3.28 15.44
CA LYS A 255 -20.40 -3.40 15.84
C LYS A 255 -21.14 -2.12 15.41
N GLY A 256 -22.02 -2.21 14.41
CA GLY A 256 -22.75 -1.02 13.91
C GLY A 256 -23.45 -1.16 12.56
N MET A 257 -23.21 -2.23 11.81
CA MET A 257 -24.05 -2.61 10.68
C MET A 257 -24.51 -4.04 10.93
N SER A 258 -25.80 -4.20 11.24
CA SER A 258 -26.48 -5.46 10.94
C SER A 258 -26.09 -5.81 9.51
N ALA A 259 -25.57 -7.02 9.30
CA ALA A 259 -25.60 -7.60 7.97
C ALA A 259 -27.03 -7.37 7.44
N PRO A 260 -27.24 -6.97 6.17
CA PRO A 260 -28.57 -7.11 5.61
C PRO A 260 -28.97 -8.54 5.93
N ALA A 261 -30.04 -8.69 6.70
CA ALA A 261 -30.63 -9.98 6.97
C ALA A 261 -30.67 -10.65 5.60
N VAL A 262 -29.99 -11.79 5.48
CA VAL A 262 -30.31 -12.74 4.42
C VAL A 262 -31.82 -12.76 4.44
N ALA A 263 -32.44 -12.22 3.37
CA ALA A 263 -33.87 -12.14 3.27
C ALA A 263 -34.35 -13.52 3.66
N GLU A 264 -35.06 -13.59 4.79
CA GLU A 264 -35.81 -14.76 5.17
C GLU A 264 -36.55 -15.13 3.90
N THR A 265 -36.12 -16.24 3.31
CA THR A 265 -36.87 -16.95 2.30
C THR A 265 -38.29 -16.94 2.80
N GLU A 266 -39.13 -16.20 2.08
CA GLU A 266 -40.54 -16.05 2.35
C GLU A 266 -41.08 -17.40 2.79
N ASP A 267 -41.52 -17.40 4.04
CA ASP A 267 -42.41 -18.38 4.63
C ASP A 267 -43.62 -18.51 3.69
N PHE A 268 -43.53 -19.43 2.74
CA PHE A 268 -44.65 -19.90 1.93
C PHE A 268 -45.47 -20.88 2.79
N SER A 269 -45.95 -20.37 3.93
CA SER A 269 -47.07 -20.93 4.67
C SER A 269 -48.35 -20.62 3.88
N GLY A 270 -48.69 -21.55 3.00
CA GLY A 270 -49.94 -21.60 2.25
C GLY A 270 -50.64 -22.93 2.53
N GLU A 271 -50.97 -23.15 3.80
CA GLU A 271 -51.84 -24.20 4.29
C GLU A 271 -53.29 -24.00 3.77
N ARG A 272 -53.78 -24.93 2.95
CA ARG A 272 -55.20 -25.30 2.64
C ARG A 272 -55.16 -26.25 1.42
N ALA A 273 -55.76 -27.44 1.36
CA ALA A 273 -56.81 -28.03 2.15
C ALA A 273 -56.74 -29.56 2.02
N THR A 274 -56.68 -30.26 3.15
CA THR A 274 -57.28 -31.58 3.31
C THR A 274 -58.55 -31.36 4.10
N ASP A 275 -59.69 -31.44 3.43
CA ASP A 275 -60.97 -31.93 3.94
C ASP A 275 -62.03 -31.74 2.84
N LEU A 276 -62.39 -32.86 2.20
CA LEU A 276 -63.63 -33.20 1.48
C LEU A 276 -63.31 -34.15 0.33
N ILE A 277 -63.44 -35.46 0.60
CA ILE A 277 -64.35 -36.44 -0.04
C ILE A 277 -64.08 -37.81 0.60
#